data_AF-A0A1D7QMB7-F1
#
_entry.id   AF-A0A1D7QMB7-F1
#
_cell.length_a   1.000
_cell.length_b   1.000
_cell.length_c   1.000
_cell.angle_alpha   90.00
_cell.angle_beta   90.00
_cell.angle_gamma   90.00
#
_symmetry.space_group_name_H-M   'P 1'
#
loop_
_entity.id
_entity.type
_entity.pdbx_description
1 polymer ?
#
loop_
_entity_poly.entity_id
_entity_poly.type
_entity_poly.pdbx_seq_one_letter_code
_entity_poly.pdbx_strand_id
1 'polypeptide(L)'
;MKKIILSAAFLAFAGLTAANASEVKEPVAITVKQDSTTKVPVELKDLPEPVKATLQTEPVKAWTPTAAFLVTNADKSTYYQIDIKKGEETASVRLDKDGKPVK
;
A
#
# COMPACT_ATOMS: atom_id res chain seq x y z
N MET A 1 16.59 23.53 -41.40
CA MET A 1 15.97 23.81 -42.72
C MET A 1 15.12 22.61 -43.10
N LYS A 2 13.80 22.80 -43.16
CA LYS A 2 13.02 22.81 -44.41
C LYS A 2 12.92 21.42 -45.08
N LYS A 3 11.82 20.74 -44.73
CA LYS A 3 10.88 20.03 -45.62
C LYS A 3 11.51 19.23 -46.77
N ILE A 4 11.52 17.91 -46.60
CA ILE A 4 11.71 16.91 -47.66
C ILE A 4 10.55 15.92 -47.49
N ILE A 5 9.44 16.11 -48.21
CA ILE A 5 9.18 15.66 -49.59
C ILE A 5 8.56 14.24 -49.56
N LEU A 6 7.67 14.05 -50.52
CA LEU A 6 7.31 12.77 -51.14
C LEU A 6 6.26 11.93 -50.42
N SER A 7 5.02 12.16 -50.83
CA SER A 7 4.31 11.21 -51.68
C SER A 7 4.80 9.76 -51.60
N ALA A 8 4.05 8.92 -50.89
CA ALA A 8 4.06 7.49 -51.08
C ALA A 8 2.61 7.02 -51.09
N ALA A 9 2.01 7.09 -52.28
CA ALA A 9 0.87 6.28 -52.62
C ALA A 9 1.33 4.82 -52.58
N PHE A 10 0.88 4.02 -51.63
CA PHE A 10 1.07 2.57 -51.73
C PHE A 10 -0.12 1.81 -51.14
N LEU A 11 -0.89 1.29 -52.08
CA LEU A 11 -1.38 -0.09 -52.13
C LEU A 11 -2.21 -0.57 -50.95
N ALA A 12 -3.49 -0.72 -51.26
CA ALA A 12 -4.32 -1.76 -50.73
C ALA A 12 -3.56 -3.10 -50.69
N PHE A 13 -3.43 -3.65 -49.50
CA PHE A 13 -3.22 -5.08 -49.32
C PHE A 13 -4.15 -5.52 -48.19
N ALA A 14 -5.37 -5.92 -48.58
CA ALA A 14 -6.29 -6.63 -47.71
C ALA A 14 -5.72 -8.04 -47.46
N GLY A 15 -4.75 -8.12 -46.56
CA GLY A 15 -4.23 -9.38 -46.04
C GLY A 15 -5.14 -9.86 -44.91
N LEU A 16 -6.18 -10.62 -45.26
CA LEU A 16 -7.02 -11.33 -44.31
C LEU A 16 -6.17 -12.42 -43.63
N THR A 17 -5.55 -12.10 -42.50
CA THR A 17 -4.94 -13.12 -41.64
C THR A 17 -6.01 -13.60 -40.66
N ALA A 18 -6.56 -14.78 -40.93
CA ALA A 18 -7.38 -15.51 -39.97
C ALA A 18 -6.49 -15.91 -38.79
N ALA A 19 -6.42 -15.06 -37.77
CA ALA A 19 -5.82 -15.40 -36.49
C ALA A 19 -6.72 -16.46 -35.83
N ASN A 20 -6.28 -17.72 -35.86
CA ASN A 20 -6.79 -18.75 -34.97
C ASN A 20 -6.29 -18.44 -33.56
N ALA A 21 -6.92 -17.46 -32.91
CA ALA A 21 -6.73 -17.22 -31.49
C ALA A 21 -7.35 -18.42 -30.76
N SER A 22 -6.49 -19.34 -30.31
CA SER A 22 -6.90 -20.25 -29.25
C SER A 22 -7.31 -19.37 -28.08
N GLU A 23 -8.60 -19.39 -27.71
CA GLU A 23 -9.05 -18.82 -26.45
C GLU A 23 -8.30 -19.54 -25.34
N VAL A 24 -7.22 -18.93 -24.86
CA VAL A 24 -6.65 -19.27 -23.57
C VAL A 24 -7.67 -18.81 -22.54
N LYS A 25 -8.66 -19.68 -22.28
CA LYS A 25 -9.50 -19.65 -21.08
C LYS A 25 -8.63 -20.05 -19.89
N GLU A 26 -7.58 -19.29 -19.63
CA GLU A 26 -7.14 -19.18 -18.26
C GLU A 26 -8.02 -18.10 -17.64
N PRO A 27 -8.98 -18.45 -16.77
CA PRO A 27 -9.42 -17.45 -15.82
C PRO A 27 -8.15 -17.01 -15.13
N VAL A 28 -7.74 -15.77 -15.39
CA VAL A 28 -6.84 -15.06 -14.48
C VAL A 28 -7.62 -15.06 -13.18
N ALA A 29 -7.37 -16.08 -12.37
CA ALA A 29 -7.77 -16.08 -10.98
C ALA A 29 -7.00 -14.90 -10.43
N ILE A 30 -7.67 -13.75 -10.41
CA ILE A 30 -7.32 -12.64 -9.55
C ILE A 30 -7.55 -13.21 -8.16
N THR A 31 -6.59 -14.03 -7.72
CA THR A 31 -6.39 -14.29 -6.33
C THR A 31 -5.93 -12.94 -5.84
N VAL A 32 -6.89 -12.08 -5.49
CA VAL A 32 -6.66 -11.10 -4.46
C VAL A 32 -6.16 -11.96 -3.32
N LYS A 33 -4.84 -12.12 -3.22
CA LYS A 33 -4.21 -12.42 -1.95
C LYS A 33 -4.67 -11.25 -1.11
N GLN A 34 -5.82 -11.44 -0.47
CA GLN A 34 -6.24 -10.65 0.64
C GLN A 34 -5.16 -10.97 1.65
N ASP A 35 -4.07 -10.20 1.57
CA ASP A 35 -3.07 -10.13 2.61
C ASP A 35 -3.92 -10.07 3.87
N SER A 36 -3.92 -11.15 4.64
CA SER A 36 -4.90 -11.39 5.72
C SER A 36 -4.60 -10.49 6.92
N THR A 37 -4.01 -9.34 6.62
CA THR A 37 -3.60 -8.24 7.44
C THR A 37 -4.82 -7.37 7.67
N THR A 38 -5.58 -7.71 8.71
CA THR A 38 -6.76 -6.91 9.09
C THR A 38 -6.27 -5.68 9.85
N LYS A 39 -6.54 -4.50 9.31
CA LYS A 39 -6.26 -3.21 9.96
C LYS A 39 -7.54 -2.67 10.58
N VAL A 40 -7.62 -2.69 11.90
CA VAL A 40 -8.75 -2.14 12.66
C VAL A 40 -8.34 -0.77 13.18
N PRO A 41 -9.01 0.33 12.80
CA PRO A 41 -8.75 1.63 13.40
C PRO A 41 -9.10 1.57 14.90
N VAL A 42 -8.16 2.02 15.73
CA VAL A 42 -8.33 2.09 17.18
C VAL A 42 -8.13 3.52 17.63
N GLU A 43 -8.91 3.97 18.62
CA GLU A 43 -8.75 5.32 19.13
C GLU A 43 -7.50 5.41 19.99
N LEU A 44 -6.86 6.59 20.02
CA LEU A 44 -5.65 6.82 20.82
C LEU A 44 -5.87 6.54 22.32
N LYS A 45 -7.11 6.69 22.79
CA LYS A 45 -7.51 6.36 24.17
C LYS A 45 -7.58 4.86 24.44
N ASP A 46 -7.81 4.04 23.40
CA ASP A 46 -7.91 2.58 23.51
C ASP A 46 -6.54 1.92 23.32
N LEU A 47 -5.51 2.72 23.06
CA LEU A 47 -4.13 2.25 23.07
C LEU A 47 -3.72 1.79 24.48
N PRO A 48 -2.99 0.66 24.58
CA PRO A 48 -2.41 0.21 25.84
C PRO A 48 -1.53 1.30 26.48
N GLU A 49 -1.49 1.34 27.81
CA GLU A 49 -0.58 2.19 28.58
C GLU A 49 0.88 2.14 28.08
N PRO A 50 1.49 0.97 27.80
CA PRO A 50 2.87 0.94 27.32
C PRO A 50 3.03 1.60 25.94
N VAL A 51 2.04 1.47 25.05
CA VAL A 51 2.04 2.15 23.75
C VAL A 51 1.97 3.67 23.93
N LYS A 52 1.08 4.14 24.81
CA LYS A 52 0.97 5.57 25.16
C LYS A 52 2.26 6.10 25.77
N ALA A 53 2.91 5.34 26.63
CA ALA A 53 4.19 5.71 27.23
C ALA A 53 5.24 5.92 26.13
N THR A 54 5.36 5.01 25.17
CA THR A 54 6.28 5.15 24.04
C THR A 54 5.97 6.37 23.16
N LEU A 55 4.70 6.69 22.91
CA LEU A 55 4.32 7.92 22.20
C LEU A 55 4.70 9.20 22.97
N GLN A 56 4.80 9.12 24.30
CA GLN A 56 5.26 10.22 25.15
C GLN A 56 6.78 10.26 25.33
N THR A 57 7.53 9.30 24.76
CA THR A 57 9.00 9.34 24.77
C THR A 57 9.55 10.18 23.63
N GLU A 58 10.71 10.81 23.85
CA GLU A 58 11.43 11.45 22.76
C GLU A 58 12.04 10.39 21.82
N PRO A 59 12.05 10.60 20.49
CA PRO A 59 11.66 11.82 19.78
C PRO A 59 10.17 11.88 19.42
N VAL A 60 9.40 10.81 19.65
CA VAL A 60 8.00 10.66 19.20
C VAL A 60 7.06 11.67 19.85
N LYS A 61 7.35 12.12 21.08
CA LYS A 61 6.62 13.19 21.78
C LYS A 61 6.56 14.50 21.00
N ALA A 62 7.57 14.78 20.16
CA ALA A 62 7.58 15.96 19.29
C ALA A 62 6.63 15.81 18.09
N TRP A 63 6.03 14.63 17.90
CA TRP A 63 5.09 14.30 16.84
C TRP A 63 3.70 14.14 17.42
N THR A 64 2.70 14.57 16.67
CA THR A 64 1.29 14.47 17.05
C THR A 64 0.71 13.18 16.48
N PRO A 65 0.21 12.24 17.31
CA PRO A 65 -0.50 11.06 16.81
C PRO A 65 -1.78 11.51 16.09
N THR A 66 -1.93 11.14 14.83
CA THR A 66 -3.10 11.46 14.01
C THR A 66 -4.07 10.29 13.91
N ALA A 67 -3.55 9.06 13.88
CA ALA A 67 -4.36 7.86 13.79
C ALA A 67 -3.65 6.68 14.44
N ALA A 68 -4.42 5.69 14.89
CA ALA A 68 -3.90 4.42 15.34
C ALA A 68 -4.70 3.27 14.76
N PHE A 69 -3.99 2.18 14.46
CA PHE A 69 -4.53 1.01 13.80
C PHE A 69 -3.99 -0.25 14.47
N LEU A 70 -4.85 -1.14 14.91
CA LEU A 70 -4.47 -2.49 15.28
C LEU A 70 -4.37 -3.34 14.01
N VAL A 71 -3.17 -3.76 13.67
CA VAL A 71 -2.88 -4.57 12.51
C VAL A 71 -2.68 -6.01 12.96
N THR A 72 -3.52 -6.90 12.44
CA THR A 72 -3.43 -8.35 12.66
C THR A 72 -2.92 -9.00 11.40
N ASN A 73 -1.66 -9.44 11.38
CA ASN A 73 -1.03 -10.13 10.26
C ASN A 73 -1.65 -11.52 10.02
N ALA A 74 -1.35 -12.08 8.84
CA ALA A 74 -1.75 -13.45 8.48
C ALA A 74 -1.16 -14.54 9.39
N ASP A 75 0.00 -14.28 10.02
CA ASP A 75 0.65 -15.17 10.99
C ASP A 75 0.01 -15.10 12.40
N LYS A 76 -1.11 -14.38 12.54
CA LYS A 76 -1.82 -14.09 13.80
C LYS A 76 -1.06 -13.16 14.75
N SER A 77 0.07 -12.59 14.34
CA SER A 77 0.73 -11.54 15.12
C SER A 77 -0.06 -10.24 15.01
N THR A 78 -0.22 -9.55 16.14
CA THR A 78 -0.91 -8.28 16.20
C THR A 78 0.03 -7.18 16.65
N TYR A 79 0.04 -6.05 15.96
CA TYR A 79 0.79 -4.86 16.32
C TYR A 79 -0.06 -3.61 16.13
N TYR A 80 0.24 -2.57 16.89
CA TYR A 80 -0.35 -1.25 16.74
C TYR A 80 0.50 -0.43 15.77
N GLN A 81 -0.08 0.07 14.70
CA GLN A 81 0.51 1.10 13.86
C GLN A 81 -0.09 2.45 14.25
N ILE A 82 0.74 3.36 14.72
CA ILE A 82 0.34 4.72 15.09
C ILE A 82 0.94 5.67 14.06
N ASP A 83 0.08 6.35 13.33
CA ASP A 83 0.48 7.40 12.40
C ASP A 83 0.66 8.69 13.20
N ILE A 84 1.82 9.30 13.05
CA ILE A 84 2.26 10.51 13.74
C ILE A 84 2.64 11.58 12.71
N LYS A 85 2.40 12.84 13.04
CA LYS A 85 2.68 13.98 12.15
C LYS A 85 3.47 15.05 12.89
N LYS A 86 4.48 15.63 12.23
CA LYS A 86 5.29 16.72 12.74
C LYS A 86 5.48 17.78 11.64
N GLY A 87 4.76 18.88 11.76
CA GLY A 87 4.72 19.90 10.71
C GLY A 87 4.16 19.32 9.40
N GLU A 88 4.99 19.23 8.38
CA GLU A 88 4.67 18.63 7.08
C GLU A 88 5.07 17.15 6.98
N GLU A 89 5.90 16.66 7.92
CA GLU A 89 6.35 15.28 7.92
C GLU A 89 5.30 14.35 8.53
N THR A 90 5.07 13.22 7.88
CA THR A 90 4.24 12.13 8.40
C THR A 90 5.11 10.89 8.57
N ALA A 91 4.95 10.22 9.70
CA ALA A 91 5.64 8.99 10.01
C ALA A 91 4.64 8.01 10.63
N SER A 92 4.97 6.71 10.60
CA SER A 92 4.16 5.68 11.23
C SER A 92 5.04 4.83 12.13
N VAL A 93 4.68 4.71 13.39
CA VAL A 93 5.39 3.89 14.37
C VAL A 93 4.61 2.59 14.56
N ARG A 94 5.29 1.45 14.41
CA ARG A 94 4.70 0.15 14.70
C ARG A 94 5.18 -0.30 16.07
N LEU A 95 4.24 -0.53 16.98
CA LEU A 95 4.47 -0.91 18.37
C LEU A 95 3.74 -2.22 18.66
N ASP A 96 4.35 -3.13 19.41
CA ASP A 96 3.63 -4.28 19.95
C ASP A 96 2.72 -3.86 21.11
N LYS A 97 1.98 -4.84 21.67
CA LYS A 97 1.15 -4.66 22.87
C LYS A 97 1.93 -4.19 24.11
N ASP A 98 3.25 -4.40 24.14
CA ASP A 98 4.14 -4.04 25.24
C ASP A 98 4.84 -2.69 24.97
N GLY A 99 4.43 -1.95 23.93
CA GLY A 99 4.96 -0.64 23.58
C GLY A 99 6.36 -0.69 22.95
N LYS A 100 6.84 -1.86 22.53
CA LYS A 100 8.14 -2.00 21.87
C LYS A 100 8.00 -1.85 20.36
N PRO A 101 8.94 -1.17 19.69
CA PRO A 101 8.92 -1.05 18.25
C PRO A 101 9.08 -2.42 17.58
N VAL A 102 8.15 -2.76 16.70
CA VAL A 102 8.24 -3.92 15.82
C VAL A 102 8.77 -3.47 14.46
N LYS A 103 9.73 -4.21 13.91
CA LYS A 103 10.41 -3.87 12.64
C LYS A 103 9.76 -4.60 11.47
#